data_AF-A0A7J8DK37-F1
#
_entry.id   AF-A0A7J8DK37-F1
#
_cell.length_a   1.000
_cell.length_b   1.000
_cell.length_c   1.000
_cell.angle_alpha   90.00
_cell.angle_beta   90.00
_cell.angle_gamma   90.00
#
_symmetry.space_group_name_H-M   'P 1'
#
loop_
_entity.id
_entity.type
_entity.pdbx_description
1 polymer ?
#
loop_
_entity_poly.entity_id
_entity_poly.type
_entity_poly.pdbx_seq_one_letter_code
_entity_poly.pdbx_strand_id
1 'polypeptide(L)'
;MASLIGVPFPLNSVGILPVDYLNNTDVFKAESMFTNAVQILEQFKVKMTQKKEVTLSFLFTPFKLLSDSKHLNLLRKARSYIKQNKFEEAVSLCQELIQLALQGLSYYHTYDRFFLGFNVVLGFVGWASYASLHIIKSHSSLTRSVSKVKKPSGLLPCSFVAIGILIAIFLLIQSCPWTYYVYCLLPVPIWYAVLREYQVIQGLVTSLLTFPPRHFAGYLLVYTLGIEVLVLSFFYRYMLTAGLVVLAVWPFTTQLWTRAKGISLSWIFFCLLLAVFPLMPVVGRKPDIFLVMGAGLLVLLLSLFVITSLIKRKESFVNEELVLNLLQMLSTVLSMFAVYSTHNSLLKKQGLPLINQIISWVILASSFVVPLLSPTVLFERLVSILLSSMSTYLLLSRGYEAFFPLVLSCLMFVWIHTEQEILQQSGVSCKQKVTSIQFTYNTDITQFRQLCPDDIRRAFFLVFFLLTAFFGTGNIASLNSFDLASVYCFLTVFSPYTMGALMMWKIIIPFVLVMCAFEVVQLTTQLSSKSLFLMVLVISDIMALHFFFLVKDYGSWLDIGTSISHYVIVMSMAIVLVFLNGLAQLLTTKKLNLYGRPKSHLI
;
A
#
# COMPACT_ATOMS: atom_id res chain seq x y z
N MET A 1 15.67 9.85 -39.82
CA MET A 1 16.98 9.21 -40.03
C MET A 1 16.94 8.18 -41.15
N ALA A 2 16.07 7.16 -41.10
CA ALA A 2 15.98 6.16 -42.18
C ALA A 2 15.77 6.77 -43.57
N SER A 3 14.83 7.71 -43.69
CA SER A 3 14.58 8.49 -44.91
C SER A 3 15.81 9.27 -45.39
N LEU A 4 16.60 9.87 -44.50
CA LEU A 4 17.78 10.67 -44.85
C LEU A 4 18.95 9.83 -45.38
N ILE A 5 19.09 8.60 -44.87
CA ILE A 5 20.17 7.68 -45.24
C ILE A 5 19.73 6.76 -46.40
N GLY A 6 18.48 6.91 -46.88
CA GLY A 6 17.95 6.10 -47.99
C GLY A 6 17.72 4.63 -47.62
N VAL A 7 17.61 4.31 -46.33
CA VAL A 7 17.34 2.95 -45.85
C VAL A 7 15.85 2.76 -45.57
N PRO A 8 15.31 1.54 -45.72
CA PRO A 8 13.93 1.27 -45.39
C PRO A 8 13.63 1.62 -43.93
N PHE A 9 12.43 2.10 -43.67
CA PHE A 9 11.99 2.38 -42.31
C PHE A 9 11.99 1.09 -41.46
N PRO A 10 12.38 1.14 -40.17
CA PRO A 10 12.42 -0.04 -39.32
C PRO A 10 11.04 -0.69 -39.16
N LEU A 11 10.96 -2.01 -39.32
CA LEU A 11 9.70 -2.78 -39.34
C LEU A 11 8.77 -2.54 -38.15
N ASN A 12 9.31 -2.27 -36.95
CA ASN A 12 8.54 -2.04 -35.72
C ASN A 12 8.37 -0.55 -35.37
N SER A 13 8.76 0.37 -36.26
CA SER A 13 8.62 1.79 -36.02
C SER A 13 7.17 2.21 -36.24
N VAL A 14 6.61 2.95 -35.29
CA VAL A 14 5.30 3.64 -35.38
C VAL A 14 5.47 5.16 -35.53
N GLY A 15 6.69 5.61 -35.84
CA GLY A 15 7.04 7.03 -35.91
C GLY A 15 6.53 7.70 -37.18
N ILE A 16 5.84 8.83 -37.02
CA ILE A 16 5.42 9.68 -38.14
C ILE A 16 6.64 10.43 -38.68
N LEU A 17 6.84 10.42 -39.99
CA LEU A 17 7.92 11.18 -40.63
C LEU A 17 7.59 12.69 -40.53
N PRO A 18 8.43 13.49 -39.85
CA PRO A 18 8.18 14.92 -39.77
C PRO A 18 8.70 15.59 -41.05
N VAL A 19 7.79 15.82 -41.99
CA VAL A 19 8.08 16.31 -43.35
C VAL A 19 8.68 17.72 -43.32
N ASP A 20 8.31 18.55 -42.35
CA ASP A 20 8.75 19.93 -42.20
C ASP A 20 10.26 20.07 -41.93
N TYR A 21 10.88 19.04 -41.33
CA TYR A 21 12.32 19.03 -41.07
C TYR A 21 13.15 18.48 -42.25
N LEU A 22 12.51 18.02 -43.33
CA LEU A 22 13.19 17.49 -44.51
C LEU A 22 13.42 18.61 -45.55
N ASN A 23 14.66 19.08 -45.66
CA ASN A 23 15.06 19.98 -46.74
C ASN A 23 15.35 19.18 -48.03
N ASN A 24 14.30 18.71 -48.71
CA ASN A 24 14.39 17.94 -49.96
C ASN A 24 13.20 18.26 -50.88
N THR A 25 13.22 17.73 -52.10
CA THR A 25 12.15 17.88 -53.10
C THR A 25 10.80 17.39 -52.61
N ASP A 26 9.71 18.02 -53.07
CA ASP A 26 8.36 17.67 -52.63
C ASP A 26 7.93 16.27 -53.10
N VAL A 27 8.49 15.82 -54.24
CA VAL A 27 8.37 14.43 -54.70
C VAL A 27 8.95 13.46 -53.68
N PHE A 28 10.17 13.72 -53.19
CA PHE A 28 10.82 12.88 -52.20
C PHE A 28 10.07 12.86 -50.88
N LYS A 29 9.58 14.02 -50.43
CA LYS A 29 8.74 14.14 -49.23
C LYS A 29 7.45 13.30 -49.36
N ALA A 30 6.75 13.42 -50.50
CA ALA A 30 5.52 12.69 -50.75
C ALA A 30 5.74 11.16 -50.85
N GLU A 31 6.76 10.70 -51.58
CA GLU A 31 7.09 9.25 -51.68
C GLU A 31 7.58 8.68 -50.34
N SER A 32 8.39 9.43 -49.58
CA SER A 32 8.83 9.02 -48.24
C SER A 32 7.65 8.92 -47.27
N MET A 33 6.72 9.87 -47.34
CA MET A 33 5.52 9.86 -46.50
C MET A 33 4.55 8.73 -46.88
N PHE A 34 4.38 8.50 -48.17
CA PHE A 34 3.59 7.37 -48.68
C PHE A 34 4.19 6.03 -48.21
N THR A 35 5.51 5.88 -48.28
CA THR A 35 6.20 4.67 -47.81
C THR A 35 6.02 4.45 -46.31
N ASN A 36 6.10 5.52 -45.50
CA ASN A 36 5.79 5.46 -44.07
C ASN A 36 4.33 5.02 -43.82
N ALA A 37 3.38 5.64 -44.53
CA ALA A 37 1.95 5.31 -44.42
C ALA A 37 1.65 3.85 -44.77
N VAL A 38 2.26 3.33 -45.84
CA VAL A 38 2.14 1.92 -46.24
C VAL A 38 2.68 1.01 -45.13
N GLN A 39 3.86 1.32 -44.58
CA GLN A 39 4.45 0.51 -43.51
C GLN A 39 3.55 0.42 -42.26
N ILE A 40 3.07 1.56 -41.76
CA ILE A 40 2.19 1.59 -40.58
C ILE A 40 0.86 0.87 -40.88
N LEU A 41 0.34 1.01 -42.10
CA LEU A 41 -0.87 0.30 -42.51
C LEU A 41 -0.66 -1.22 -42.56
N GLU A 42 0.49 -1.71 -43.02
CA GLU A 42 0.79 -3.14 -43.00
C GLU A 42 0.91 -3.67 -41.57
N GLN A 43 1.51 -2.92 -40.64
CA GLN A 43 1.49 -3.29 -39.21
C GLN A 43 0.06 -3.42 -38.66
N PHE A 44 -0.82 -2.46 -39.00
CA PHE A 44 -2.24 -2.51 -38.65
C PHE A 44 -2.91 -3.77 -39.22
N LYS A 45 -2.70 -4.09 -40.51
CA LYS A 45 -3.29 -5.28 -41.15
C LYS A 45 -2.83 -6.57 -40.48
N VAL A 46 -1.53 -6.73 -40.25
CA VAL A 46 -0.96 -7.92 -39.58
C VAL A 46 -1.54 -8.07 -38.16
N LYS A 47 -1.71 -6.97 -37.42
CA LYS A 47 -2.32 -7.03 -36.08
C LYS A 47 -3.80 -7.36 -36.13
N MET A 48 -4.52 -6.83 -37.11
CA MET A 48 -5.93 -7.15 -37.35
C MET A 48 -6.11 -8.64 -37.69
N THR A 49 -5.28 -9.21 -38.58
CA THR A 49 -5.37 -10.63 -38.94
C THR A 49 -5.04 -11.52 -37.76
N GLN A 50 -3.97 -11.23 -37.01
CA GLN A 50 -3.62 -11.93 -35.78
C GLN A 50 -4.80 -11.98 -34.80
N LYS A 51 -5.52 -10.87 -34.60
CA LYS A 51 -6.68 -10.84 -33.71
C LYS A 51 -7.90 -11.55 -34.28
N LYS A 52 -8.11 -11.48 -35.59
CA LYS A 52 -9.21 -12.15 -36.28
C LYS A 52 -9.06 -13.68 -36.29
N GLU A 53 -7.83 -14.19 -36.36
CA GLU A 53 -7.56 -15.64 -36.35
C GLU A 53 -7.79 -16.27 -34.96
N VAL A 54 -7.46 -15.53 -33.91
CA VAL A 54 -7.58 -15.97 -32.51
C VAL A 54 -9.02 -15.80 -31.99
N THR A 55 -9.73 -14.78 -32.45
CA THR A 55 -11.10 -14.49 -32.01
C THR A 55 -12.12 -15.23 -32.87
N LEU A 56 -13.13 -15.82 -32.25
CA LEU A 56 -14.28 -16.38 -32.99
C LEU A 56 -14.91 -15.32 -33.90
N SER A 57 -15.24 -15.71 -35.14
CA SER A 57 -15.73 -14.79 -36.18
C SER A 57 -16.95 -13.96 -35.77
N PHE A 58 -17.83 -14.51 -34.93
CA PHE A 58 -19.00 -13.81 -34.39
C PHE A 58 -18.68 -12.76 -33.32
N LEU A 59 -17.58 -12.93 -32.57
CA LEU A 59 -17.17 -12.01 -31.49
C LEU A 59 -16.16 -10.95 -31.96
N PHE A 60 -15.62 -11.11 -33.18
CA PHE A 60 -14.66 -10.17 -33.74
C PHE A 60 -15.37 -8.90 -34.25
N THR A 61 -14.97 -7.76 -33.72
CA THR A 61 -15.44 -6.44 -34.15
C THR A 61 -14.30 -5.70 -34.87
N PRO A 62 -14.42 -5.44 -36.18
CA PRO A 62 -13.38 -4.72 -36.91
C PRO A 62 -13.40 -3.22 -36.59
N PHE A 63 -12.26 -2.56 -36.76
CA PHE A 63 -12.15 -1.12 -36.60
C PHE A 63 -12.92 -0.39 -37.72
N LYS A 64 -14.12 0.12 -37.39
CA LYS A 64 -15.09 0.67 -38.36
C LYS A 64 -14.53 1.82 -39.21
N LEU A 65 -13.67 2.65 -38.63
CA LEU A 65 -13.11 3.86 -39.28
C LEU A 65 -12.18 3.54 -40.45
N LEU A 66 -11.55 2.37 -40.45
CA LEU A 66 -10.59 1.92 -41.47
C LEU A 66 -10.98 0.53 -41.99
N SER A 67 -12.04 0.50 -42.80
CA SER A 67 -12.53 -0.72 -43.45
C SER A 67 -11.62 -1.18 -44.60
N ASP A 68 -11.69 -2.46 -44.96
CA ASP A 68 -10.88 -3.07 -46.04
C ASP A 68 -11.08 -2.41 -47.42
N SER A 69 -12.23 -1.80 -47.67
CA SER A 69 -12.48 -1.03 -48.90
C SER A 69 -11.89 0.39 -48.80
N LYS A 70 -11.93 0.99 -47.61
CA LYS A 70 -11.59 2.39 -47.37
C LYS A 70 -10.08 2.62 -47.39
N HIS A 71 -9.29 1.77 -46.76
CA HIS A 71 -7.83 1.91 -46.78
C HIS A 71 -7.22 1.70 -48.19
N LEU A 72 -7.77 0.79 -49.01
CA LEU A 72 -7.36 0.59 -50.40
C LEU A 72 -7.73 1.79 -51.26
N ASN A 73 -8.90 2.40 -51.01
CA ASN A 73 -9.30 3.63 -51.70
C ASN A 73 -8.40 4.81 -51.32
N LEU A 74 -8.03 4.97 -50.04
CA LEU A 74 -7.11 6.01 -49.58
C LEU A 74 -5.71 5.84 -50.18
N LEU A 75 -5.15 4.62 -50.18
CA LEU A 75 -3.86 4.34 -50.83
C LEU A 75 -3.88 4.62 -52.33
N ARG A 76 -4.93 4.20 -53.04
CA ARG A 76 -5.09 4.47 -54.47
C ARG A 76 -5.19 5.96 -54.75
N LYS A 77 -5.91 6.72 -53.92
CA LYS A 77 -6.00 8.18 -54.02
C LYS A 77 -4.64 8.85 -53.78
N ALA A 78 -3.92 8.47 -52.72
CA ALA A 78 -2.58 8.97 -52.44
C ALA A 78 -1.63 8.77 -53.64
N ARG A 79 -1.60 7.56 -54.21
CA ARG A 79 -0.78 7.24 -55.39
C ARG A 79 -1.22 8.04 -56.62
N SER A 80 -2.52 8.32 -56.78
CA SER A 80 -3.02 9.14 -57.88
C SER A 80 -2.58 10.61 -57.76
N TYR A 81 -2.59 11.18 -56.55
CA TYR A 81 -2.13 12.54 -56.30
C TYR A 81 -0.63 12.71 -56.53
N ILE A 82 0.18 11.71 -56.14
CA ILE A 82 1.61 11.69 -56.47
C ILE A 82 1.83 11.70 -57.99
N LYS A 83 1.06 10.89 -58.75
CA LYS A 83 1.14 10.88 -60.22
C LYS A 83 0.66 12.16 -60.89
N GLN A 84 -0.28 12.88 -60.27
CA GLN A 84 -0.82 14.15 -60.75
C GLN A 84 0.01 15.38 -60.31
N ASN A 85 1.18 15.17 -59.69
CA ASN A 85 2.05 16.21 -59.11
C ASN A 85 1.38 17.06 -58.00
N LYS A 86 0.38 16.49 -57.32
CA LYS A 86 -0.30 17.13 -56.19
C LYS A 86 0.29 16.66 -54.86
N PHE A 87 1.51 17.09 -54.56
CA PHE A 87 2.31 16.55 -53.44
C PHE A 87 1.74 16.89 -52.06
N GLU A 88 1.27 18.13 -51.85
CA GLU A 88 0.69 18.56 -50.56
C GLU A 88 -0.61 17.80 -50.22
N GLU A 89 -1.48 17.60 -51.23
CA GLU A 89 -2.70 16.79 -51.07
C GLU A 89 -2.35 15.31 -50.77
N ALA A 90 -1.27 14.78 -51.36
CA ALA A 90 -0.80 13.44 -51.08
C ALA A 90 -0.24 13.30 -49.66
N VAL A 91 0.57 14.27 -49.21
CA VAL A 91 1.17 14.28 -47.86
C VAL A 91 0.09 14.37 -46.79
N SER A 92 -0.86 15.28 -46.92
CA SER A 92 -1.98 15.43 -45.97
C SER A 92 -2.85 14.17 -45.89
N LEU A 93 -3.18 13.55 -47.02
CA LEU A 93 -3.93 12.29 -47.04
C LEU A 93 -3.15 11.12 -46.42
N CYS A 94 -1.82 11.08 -46.62
CA CYS A 94 -0.96 10.09 -45.96
C CYS A 94 -0.88 10.32 -44.45
N GLN A 95 -0.85 11.57 -43.98
CA GLN A 95 -0.91 11.91 -42.54
C GLN A 95 -2.23 11.44 -41.92
N GLU A 96 -3.36 11.70 -42.57
CA GLU A 96 -4.68 11.22 -42.12
C GLU A 96 -4.71 9.69 -42.05
N LEU A 97 -4.20 9.00 -43.08
CA LEU A 97 -4.11 7.55 -43.11
C LEU A 97 -3.24 7.00 -41.97
N ILE A 98 -2.08 7.61 -41.70
CA ILE A 98 -1.21 7.23 -40.59
C ILE A 98 -1.92 7.40 -39.25
N GLN A 99 -2.60 8.52 -39.03
CA GLN A 99 -3.35 8.76 -37.80
C GLN A 99 -4.46 7.72 -37.59
N LEU A 100 -5.23 7.40 -38.63
CA LEU A 100 -6.26 6.36 -38.58
C LEU A 100 -5.67 4.96 -38.35
N ALA A 101 -4.54 4.64 -38.99
CA ALA A 101 -3.86 3.36 -38.82
C ALA A 101 -3.29 3.21 -37.39
N LEU A 102 -2.71 4.26 -36.82
CA LEU A 102 -2.21 4.26 -35.43
C LEU A 102 -3.37 4.14 -34.42
N GLN A 103 -4.48 4.82 -34.65
CA GLN A 103 -5.69 4.64 -33.83
C GLN A 103 -6.22 3.20 -33.93
N GLY A 104 -6.29 2.63 -35.13
CA GLY A 104 -6.68 1.24 -35.34
C GLY A 104 -5.70 0.23 -34.71
N LEU A 105 -4.40 0.51 -34.74
CA LEU A 105 -3.37 -0.29 -34.10
C LEU A 105 -3.56 -0.28 -32.58
N SER A 106 -3.80 0.89 -31.99
CA SER A 106 -4.10 1.02 -30.56
C SER A 106 -5.38 0.25 -30.16
N TYR A 107 -6.42 0.30 -31.00
CA TYR A 107 -7.66 -0.45 -30.80
C TYR A 107 -7.38 -1.96 -30.71
N TYR A 108 -6.62 -2.53 -31.64
CA TYR A 108 -6.30 -3.96 -31.62
C TYR A 108 -5.33 -4.36 -30.50
N HIS A 109 -4.43 -3.47 -30.08
CA HIS A 109 -3.59 -3.70 -28.89
C HIS A 109 -4.41 -3.77 -27.60
N THR A 110 -5.43 -2.91 -27.48
CA THR A 110 -6.31 -2.85 -26.29
C THR A 110 -7.58 -3.68 -26.42
N TYR A 111 -7.72 -4.51 -27.47
CA TYR A 111 -8.96 -5.22 -27.79
C TYR A 111 -9.49 -6.07 -26.62
N ASP A 112 -8.59 -6.82 -25.97
CA ASP A 112 -8.93 -7.71 -24.87
C ASP A 112 -9.02 -6.99 -23.51
N ARG A 113 -8.68 -5.69 -23.44
CA ARG A 113 -8.57 -4.93 -22.18
C ARG A 113 -9.89 -4.93 -21.41
N PHE A 114 -11.02 -4.75 -22.11
CA PHE A 114 -12.35 -4.75 -21.48
C PHE A 114 -12.73 -6.15 -20.96
N PHE A 115 -12.54 -7.19 -21.78
CA PHE A 115 -12.84 -8.58 -21.41
C PHE A 115 -12.00 -9.03 -20.21
N LEU A 116 -10.70 -8.81 -20.24
CA LEU A 116 -9.81 -9.18 -19.14
C LEU A 116 -10.09 -8.32 -17.90
N GLY A 117 -10.33 -7.02 -18.09
CA GLY A 117 -10.69 -6.09 -17.02
C GLY A 117 -11.97 -6.50 -16.28
N PHE A 118 -13.00 -6.93 -17.00
CA PHE A 118 -14.23 -7.44 -16.40
C PHE A 118 -13.99 -8.67 -15.51
N ASN A 119 -13.18 -9.63 -15.96
CA ASN A 119 -12.82 -10.81 -15.17
C ASN A 119 -12.03 -10.45 -13.91
N VAL A 120 -11.10 -9.50 -14.00
CA VAL A 120 -10.34 -9.00 -12.84
C VAL A 120 -11.27 -8.32 -11.82
N VAL A 121 -12.17 -7.45 -12.27
CA VAL A 121 -13.17 -6.79 -11.41
C VAL A 121 -14.06 -7.84 -10.73
N LEU A 122 -14.53 -8.84 -11.48
CA LEU A 122 -15.34 -9.94 -10.96
C LEU A 122 -14.58 -10.74 -9.89
N GLY A 123 -13.28 -10.94 -10.06
CA GLY A 123 -12.39 -11.55 -9.07
C GLY A 123 -12.27 -10.73 -7.78
N PHE A 124 -11.93 -9.44 -7.89
CA PHE A 124 -11.80 -8.54 -6.73
C PHE A 124 -13.13 -8.39 -5.96
N VAL A 125 -14.25 -8.16 -6.67
CA VAL A 125 -15.58 -8.04 -6.05
C VAL A 125 -16.01 -9.36 -5.41
N GLY A 126 -15.76 -10.49 -6.07
CA GLY A 126 -16.02 -11.82 -5.51
C GLY A 126 -15.21 -12.08 -4.24
N TRP A 127 -13.93 -11.71 -4.23
CA TRP A 127 -13.06 -11.91 -3.08
C TRP A 127 -13.42 -10.99 -1.91
N ALA A 128 -13.66 -9.70 -2.17
CA ALA A 128 -14.09 -8.75 -1.14
C ALA A 128 -15.45 -9.14 -0.54
N SER A 129 -16.39 -9.63 -1.36
CA SER A 129 -17.69 -10.12 -0.87
C SER A 129 -17.54 -11.41 -0.04
N TYR A 130 -16.68 -12.34 -0.46
CA TYR A 130 -16.36 -13.54 0.32
C TYR A 130 -15.76 -13.19 1.70
N ALA A 131 -14.77 -12.31 1.74
CA ALA A 131 -14.16 -11.84 2.98
C ALA A 131 -15.18 -11.15 3.89
N SER A 132 -16.04 -10.29 3.33
CA SER A 132 -17.13 -9.63 4.05
C SER A 132 -18.14 -10.62 4.64
N LEU A 133 -18.55 -11.62 3.86
CA LEU A 133 -19.46 -12.68 4.34
C LEU A 133 -18.83 -13.52 5.44
N HIS A 134 -17.53 -13.81 5.33
CA HIS A 134 -16.80 -14.55 6.36
C HIS A 134 -16.74 -13.76 7.67
N ILE A 135 -16.49 -12.44 7.62
CA ILE A 135 -16.54 -11.53 8.78
C ILE A 135 -17.92 -11.56 9.45
N ILE A 136 -18.99 -11.44 8.66
CA ILE A 136 -20.36 -11.43 9.17
C ILE A 136 -20.71 -12.79 9.79
N LYS A 137 -20.35 -13.89 9.12
CA LYS A 137 -20.64 -15.25 9.59
C LYS A 137 -19.98 -15.56 10.94
N SER A 138 -18.74 -15.11 11.16
CA SER A 138 -18.01 -15.41 12.40
C SER A 138 -18.44 -14.55 13.59
N HIS A 139 -19.05 -13.39 13.36
CA HIS A 139 -19.32 -12.42 14.42
C HIS A 139 -20.78 -11.97 14.55
N SER A 140 -21.65 -12.21 13.57
CA SER A 140 -23.08 -11.95 13.74
C SER A 140 -23.76 -13.12 14.46
N SER A 141 -24.57 -12.80 15.47
CA SER A 141 -25.50 -13.75 16.10
C SER A 141 -26.57 -14.30 15.14
N LEU A 142 -26.62 -13.77 13.90
CA LEU A 142 -27.56 -14.11 12.84
C LEU A 142 -27.53 -15.60 12.49
N THR A 143 -26.35 -16.24 12.54
CA THR A 143 -26.17 -17.67 12.28
C THR A 143 -26.57 -18.58 13.45
N ARG A 144 -26.73 -18.07 14.67
CA ARG A 144 -27.14 -18.91 15.82
C ARG A 144 -28.57 -19.42 15.66
N SER A 145 -29.44 -18.66 14.99
CA SER A 145 -30.83 -19.04 14.71
C SER A 145 -31.02 -19.91 13.44
N VAL A 146 -30.05 -19.88 12.51
CA VAL A 146 -30.16 -20.54 11.18
C VAL A 146 -29.40 -21.88 11.14
N SER A 147 -28.67 -22.25 12.20
CA SER A 147 -27.87 -23.48 12.28
C SER A 147 -28.66 -24.80 12.19
N LYS A 148 -29.99 -24.74 12.11
CA LYS A 148 -30.84 -25.86 11.73
C LYS A 148 -31.44 -25.56 10.35
N VAL A 149 -30.80 -26.02 9.25
CA VAL A 149 -31.45 -26.62 8.04
C VAL A 149 -30.55 -26.62 6.79
N LYS A 150 -30.56 -27.80 6.13
CA LYS A 150 -30.19 -28.23 4.77
C LYS A 150 -28.83 -27.83 4.20
N LYS A 151 -27.98 -28.85 4.02
CA LYS A 151 -26.85 -28.85 3.09
C LYS A 151 -27.30 -28.29 1.73
N PRO A 152 -26.52 -27.42 1.07
CA PRO A 152 -26.83 -26.97 -0.28
C PRO A 152 -26.98 -28.20 -1.19
N SER A 153 -28.00 -28.19 -2.05
CA SER A 153 -28.22 -29.23 -3.05
C SER A 153 -26.95 -29.45 -3.86
N GLY A 154 -26.56 -30.70 -4.12
CA GLY A 154 -25.38 -31.05 -4.92
C GLY A 154 -25.36 -30.47 -6.35
N LEU A 155 -26.46 -29.84 -6.79
CA LEU A 155 -26.58 -29.14 -8.07
C LEU A 155 -25.63 -27.92 -8.18
N LEU A 156 -25.44 -27.14 -7.10
CA LEU A 156 -24.63 -25.92 -7.11
C LEU A 156 -23.15 -26.18 -7.46
N PRO A 157 -22.43 -27.10 -6.79
CA PRO A 157 -21.04 -27.39 -7.16
C PRO A 157 -20.92 -27.96 -8.58
N CYS A 158 -21.84 -28.82 -9.01
CA CYS A 158 -21.84 -29.36 -10.37
C CYS A 158 -22.01 -28.26 -11.43
N SER A 159 -22.87 -27.27 -11.17
CA SER A 159 -23.07 -26.12 -12.07
C SER A 159 -21.80 -25.27 -12.20
N PHE A 160 -21.11 -24.96 -11.08
CA PHE A 160 -19.86 -24.18 -11.12
C PHE A 160 -18.70 -24.92 -11.78
N VAL A 161 -18.61 -26.25 -11.61
CA VAL A 161 -17.64 -27.07 -12.34
C VAL A 161 -17.93 -27.06 -13.84
N ALA A 162 -19.21 -27.20 -14.23
CA ALA A 162 -19.61 -27.11 -15.64
C ALA A 162 -19.30 -25.73 -16.25
N ILE A 163 -19.53 -24.64 -15.50
CA ILE A 163 -19.16 -23.28 -15.92
C ILE A 163 -17.63 -23.16 -16.11
N GLY A 164 -16.84 -23.67 -15.17
CA GLY A 164 -15.37 -23.66 -15.29
C GLY A 164 -14.87 -24.44 -16.50
N ILE A 165 -15.45 -25.61 -16.78
CA ILE A 165 -15.13 -26.42 -17.96
C ILE A 165 -15.53 -25.68 -19.24
N LEU A 166 -16.72 -25.05 -19.27
CA LEU A 166 -17.18 -24.27 -20.42
C LEU A 166 -16.24 -23.09 -20.72
N ILE A 167 -15.79 -22.36 -19.69
CA ILE A 167 -14.82 -21.27 -19.82
C ILE A 167 -13.48 -21.80 -20.35
N ALA A 168 -12.99 -22.93 -19.83
CA ALA A 168 -11.74 -23.53 -20.29
C ALA A 168 -11.83 -23.98 -21.77
N ILE A 169 -12.94 -24.59 -22.18
CA ILE A 169 -13.20 -24.98 -23.58
C ILE A 169 -13.27 -23.73 -24.46
N PHE A 170 -13.96 -22.69 -24.02
CA PHE A 170 -14.05 -21.42 -24.75
C PHE A 170 -12.68 -20.78 -24.99
N LEU A 171 -11.82 -20.73 -23.98
CA LEU A 171 -10.45 -20.20 -24.09
C LEU A 171 -9.55 -21.08 -24.97
N LEU A 172 -9.78 -22.40 -24.96
CA LEU A 172 -9.05 -23.35 -25.79
C LEU A 172 -9.43 -23.20 -27.27
N ILE A 173 -10.72 -23.02 -27.56
CA ILE A 173 -11.21 -22.72 -28.91
C ILE A 173 -10.58 -21.42 -29.43
N GLN A 174 -10.45 -20.41 -28.56
CA GLN A 174 -9.83 -19.13 -28.91
C GLN A 174 -8.28 -19.16 -28.91
N SER A 175 -7.63 -20.30 -28.66
CA SER A 175 -6.16 -20.41 -28.62
C SER A 175 -5.47 -19.31 -27.76
N CYS A 176 -6.11 -18.94 -26.65
CA CYS A 176 -5.63 -17.85 -25.81
C CYS A 176 -4.35 -18.23 -25.04
N PRO A 177 -3.46 -17.26 -24.74
CA PRO A 177 -2.29 -17.51 -23.88
C PRO A 177 -2.70 -18.06 -22.50
N TRP A 178 -1.81 -18.83 -21.88
CA TRP A 178 -2.06 -19.46 -20.58
C TRP A 178 -2.47 -18.47 -19.47
N THR A 179 -2.02 -17.22 -19.54
CA THR A 179 -2.37 -16.16 -18.58
C THR A 179 -3.89 -15.89 -18.54
N TYR A 180 -4.60 -16.04 -19.67
CA TYR A 180 -6.05 -15.82 -19.75
C TYR A 180 -6.85 -16.84 -18.94
N TYR A 181 -6.35 -18.08 -18.87
CA TYR A 181 -6.96 -19.13 -18.07
C TYR A 181 -6.95 -18.78 -16.58
N VAL A 182 -5.84 -18.22 -16.09
CA VAL A 182 -5.73 -17.78 -14.70
C VAL A 182 -6.76 -16.69 -14.39
N TYR A 183 -6.88 -15.67 -15.25
CA TYR A 183 -7.82 -14.57 -15.03
C TYR A 183 -9.29 -15.00 -15.09
N CYS A 184 -9.67 -15.87 -16.02
CA CYS A 184 -11.07 -16.25 -16.21
C CYS A 184 -11.53 -17.36 -15.26
N LEU A 185 -10.64 -18.27 -14.85
CA LEU A 185 -10.99 -19.37 -13.96
C LEU A 185 -10.98 -18.97 -12.47
N LEU A 186 -10.15 -18.01 -12.06
CA LEU A 186 -10.02 -17.59 -10.66
C LEU A 186 -11.32 -17.05 -10.03
N PRO A 187 -12.18 -16.27 -10.72
CA PRO A 187 -13.46 -15.83 -10.16
C PRO A 187 -14.43 -16.98 -9.88
N VAL A 188 -14.39 -18.07 -10.65
CA VAL A 188 -15.35 -19.20 -10.56
C VAL A 188 -15.41 -19.83 -9.15
N PRO A 189 -14.30 -20.31 -8.55
CA PRO A 189 -14.32 -20.89 -7.21
C PRO A 189 -14.65 -19.86 -6.12
N ILE A 190 -14.27 -18.59 -6.32
CA ILE A 190 -14.55 -17.51 -5.37
C ILE A 190 -16.05 -17.24 -5.30
N TRP A 191 -16.71 -17.07 -6.45
CA TRP A 191 -18.15 -16.86 -6.51
C TRP A 191 -18.94 -18.09 -6.06
N TYR A 192 -18.44 -19.29 -6.30
CA TYR A 192 -19.00 -20.50 -5.68
C TYR A 192 -18.97 -20.40 -4.15
N ALA A 193 -17.85 -19.97 -3.55
CA ALA A 193 -17.72 -19.82 -2.10
C ALA A 193 -18.66 -18.74 -1.53
N VAL A 194 -18.89 -17.64 -2.27
CA VAL A 194 -19.85 -16.58 -1.93
C VAL A 194 -21.29 -17.12 -1.95
N LEU A 195 -21.71 -17.73 -3.06
CA LEU A 195 -23.08 -18.23 -3.24
C LEU A 195 -23.41 -19.42 -2.34
N ARG A 196 -22.40 -20.20 -1.93
CA ARG A 196 -22.60 -21.26 -0.93
C ARG A 196 -23.17 -20.71 0.39
N GLU A 197 -22.84 -19.47 0.74
CA GLU A 197 -23.30 -18.80 1.96
C GLU A 197 -24.54 -17.90 1.72
N TYR A 198 -25.38 -18.25 0.72
CA TYR A 198 -26.55 -17.47 0.32
C TYR A 198 -27.50 -17.07 1.46
N GLN A 199 -27.64 -17.91 2.49
CA GLN A 199 -28.46 -17.60 3.68
C GLN A 199 -27.94 -16.38 4.45
N VAL A 200 -26.61 -16.21 4.54
CA VAL A 200 -25.99 -15.04 5.19
C VAL A 200 -26.21 -13.80 4.33
N ILE A 201 -26.17 -13.94 3.00
CA ILE A 201 -26.48 -12.84 2.05
C ILE A 201 -27.92 -12.38 2.25
N GLN A 202 -28.89 -13.31 2.33
CA GLN A 202 -30.28 -12.96 2.58
C GLN A 202 -30.46 -12.22 3.91
N GLY A 203 -29.78 -12.69 4.97
CA GLY A 203 -29.78 -12.02 6.28
C GLY A 203 -29.13 -10.64 6.28
N LEU A 204 -28.08 -10.44 5.47
CA LEU A 204 -27.46 -9.12 5.27
C LEU A 204 -28.44 -8.18 4.54
N VAL A 205 -29.04 -8.63 3.44
CA VAL A 205 -29.93 -7.81 2.61
C VAL A 205 -31.15 -7.37 3.41
N THR A 206 -31.76 -8.27 4.18
CA THR A 206 -32.89 -7.90 5.06
C THR A 206 -32.48 -6.91 6.14
N SER A 207 -31.29 -7.06 6.73
CA SER A 207 -30.73 -6.09 7.68
C SER A 207 -30.47 -4.73 7.04
N LEU A 208 -29.89 -4.69 5.84
CA LEU A 208 -29.63 -3.45 5.10
C LEU A 208 -30.93 -2.71 4.72
N LEU A 209 -31.98 -3.45 4.37
CA LEU A 209 -33.31 -2.89 4.07
C LEU A 209 -34.03 -2.31 5.29
N THR A 210 -33.73 -2.78 6.50
CA THR A 210 -34.33 -2.25 7.73
C THR A 210 -33.61 -1.00 8.26
N PHE A 211 -32.37 -0.74 7.81
CA PHE A 211 -31.66 0.50 8.18
C PHE A 211 -32.24 1.73 7.45
N PRO A 212 -32.36 2.88 8.14
CA PRO A 212 -32.82 4.11 7.51
C PRO A 212 -31.87 4.50 6.37
N PRO A 213 -32.37 4.71 5.13
CA PRO A 213 -31.54 4.88 3.94
C PRO A 213 -30.64 6.11 4.02
N ARG A 214 -31.06 7.16 4.74
CA ARG A 214 -30.27 8.38 4.95
C ARG A 214 -28.98 8.12 5.73
N HIS A 215 -29.03 7.30 6.79
CA HIS A 215 -27.83 6.99 7.57
C HIS A 215 -26.90 6.05 6.81
N PHE A 216 -27.47 5.06 6.12
CA PHE A 216 -26.71 4.15 5.27
C PHE A 216 -25.98 4.90 4.14
N ALA A 217 -26.67 5.80 3.43
CA ALA A 217 -26.06 6.65 2.41
C ALA A 217 -24.96 7.55 2.98
N GLY A 218 -25.17 8.10 4.19
CA GLY A 218 -24.15 8.89 4.90
C GLY A 218 -22.88 8.09 5.20
N TYR A 219 -23.02 6.87 5.73
CA TYR A 219 -21.87 6.00 5.99
C TYR A 219 -21.13 5.62 4.70
N LEU A 220 -21.85 5.23 3.65
CA LEU A 220 -21.24 4.94 2.35
C LEU A 220 -20.48 6.14 1.78
N LEU A 221 -21.04 7.34 1.87
CA LEU A 221 -20.39 8.56 1.40
C LEU A 221 -19.11 8.85 2.19
N VAL A 222 -19.12 8.71 3.51
CA VAL A 222 -17.91 8.90 4.34
C VAL A 222 -16.84 7.87 4.02
N TYR A 223 -17.19 6.59 3.85
CA TYR A 223 -16.22 5.55 3.52
C TYR A 223 -15.65 5.70 2.10
N THR A 224 -16.48 6.04 1.12
CA THR A 224 -16.02 6.30 -0.25
C THR A 224 -15.10 7.52 -0.31
N LEU A 225 -15.46 8.64 0.32
CA LEU A 225 -14.57 9.80 0.45
C LEU A 225 -13.28 9.45 1.19
N GLY A 226 -13.34 8.62 2.24
CA GLY A 226 -12.17 8.14 2.96
C GLY A 226 -11.21 7.37 2.04
N ILE A 227 -11.72 6.43 1.25
CA ILE A 227 -10.92 5.66 0.29
C ILE A 227 -10.38 6.56 -0.82
N GLU A 228 -11.15 7.51 -1.32
CA GLU A 228 -10.70 8.51 -2.31
C GLU A 228 -9.52 9.34 -1.78
N VAL A 229 -9.58 9.81 -0.52
CA VAL A 229 -8.45 10.50 0.13
C VAL A 229 -7.21 9.61 0.20
N LEU A 230 -7.38 8.30 0.49
CA LEU A 230 -6.28 7.34 0.48
C LEU A 230 -5.68 7.15 -0.93
N VAL A 231 -6.51 7.02 -1.96
CA VAL A 231 -6.04 6.88 -3.35
C VAL A 231 -5.33 8.15 -3.80
N LEU A 232 -5.93 9.33 -3.56
CA LEU A 232 -5.34 10.62 -3.91
C LEU A 232 -4.02 10.87 -3.19
N SER A 233 -3.78 10.27 -2.01
CA SER A 233 -2.50 10.39 -1.30
C SER A 233 -1.28 9.89 -2.08
N PHE A 234 -1.48 8.93 -3.00
CA PHE A 234 -0.40 8.42 -3.87
C PHE A 234 0.00 9.44 -4.94
N PHE A 235 -0.94 10.29 -5.37
CA PHE A 235 -0.65 11.37 -6.32
C PHE A 235 -0.17 12.63 -5.60
N TYR A 236 -0.81 12.95 -4.48
CA TYR A 236 -0.66 14.21 -3.78
C TYR A 236 -0.49 13.99 -2.27
N ARG A 237 0.74 14.14 -1.77
CA ARG A 237 1.08 13.89 -0.36
C ARG A 237 0.26 14.75 0.63
N TYR A 238 -0.07 15.98 0.24
CA TYR A 238 -0.86 16.89 1.08
C TYR A 238 -2.29 16.41 1.34
N MET A 239 -2.78 15.39 0.62
CA MET A 239 -4.06 14.74 0.94
C MET A 239 -4.01 13.99 2.27
N LEU A 240 -2.84 13.50 2.70
CA LEU A 240 -2.68 12.91 4.04
C LEU A 240 -2.80 13.96 5.14
N THR A 241 -2.31 15.18 4.89
CA THR A 241 -2.51 16.32 5.78
C THR A 241 -4.00 16.63 5.90
N ALA A 242 -4.74 16.68 4.78
CA ALA A 242 -6.18 16.86 4.81
C ALA A 242 -6.89 15.76 5.62
N GLY A 243 -6.51 14.49 5.41
CA GLY A 243 -7.02 13.36 6.19
C GLY A 243 -6.72 13.48 7.68
N LEU A 244 -5.49 13.86 8.07
CA LEU A 244 -5.09 14.06 9.47
C LEU A 244 -5.84 15.21 10.13
N VAL A 245 -6.14 16.30 9.40
CA VAL A 245 -6.97 17.40 9.89
C VAL A 245 -8.40 16.94 10.13
N VAL A 246 -8.97 16.14 9.23
CA VAL A 246 -10.31 15.54 9.42
C VAL A 246 -10.32 14.62 10.65
N LEU A 247 -9.28 13.80 10.82
CA LEU A 247 -9.13 12.96 12.02
C LEU A 247 -8.94 13.78 13.30
N ALA A 248 -8.31 14.95 13.24
CA ALA A 248 -8.20 15.85 14.38
C ALA A 248 -9.58 16.40 14.82
N VAL A 249 -10.54 16.54 13.91
CA VAL A 249 -11.90 17.01 14.24
C VAL A 249 -12.79 15.92 14.85
N TRP A 250 -12.46 14.64 14.65
CA TRP A 250 -13.27 13.51 15.09
C TRP A 250 -13.60 13.46 16.60
N PRO A 251 -12.70 13.81 17.55
CA PRO A 251 -13.06 13.87 18.96
C PRO A 251 -14.21 14.82 19.31
N PHE A 252 -14.50 15.83 18.47
CA PHE A 252 -15.64 16.74 18.65
C PHE A 252 -16.97 16.11 18.24
N THR A 253 -16.96 15.15 17.30
CA THR A 253 -18.18 14.46 16.87
C THR A 253 -18.59 13.34 17.83
N THR A 254 -17.71 12.99 18.76
CA THR A 254 -17.91 11.95 19.77
C THR A 254 -17.99 12.56 21.18
N GLN A 255 -18.55 11.83 22.15
CA GLN A 255 -18.64 12.30 23.55
C GLN A 255 -17.27 12.41 24.26
N LEU A 256 -16.17 12.03 23.59
CA LEU A 256 -14.78 12.13 24.04
C LEU A 256 -14.42 13.55 24.52
N TRP A 257 -14.84 14.58 23.80
CA TRP A 257 -14.56 15.98 24.16
C TRP A 257 -15.07 16.35 25.56
N THR A 258 -16.24 15.84 25.95
CA THR A 258 -16.88 16.23 27.21
C THR A 258 -16.23 15.60 28.44
N ARG A 259 -15.77 14.34 28.33
CA ARG A 259 -15.29 13.54 29.47
C ARG A 259 -13.77 13.54 29.62
N ALA A 260 -13.03 13.49 28.51
CA ALA A 260 -11.58 13.32 28.49
C ALA A 260 -10.88 14.44 27.71
N LYS A 261 -11.08 15.69 28.15
CA LYS A 261 -10.53 16.89 27.50
C LYS A 261 -9.02 16.80 27.24
N GLY A 262 -8.26 16.27 28.20
CA GLY A 262 -6.80 16.14 28.07
C GLY A 262 -6.38 15.18 26.95
N ILE A 263 -7.01 14.00 26.87
CA ILE A 263 -6.72 13.00 25.84
C ILE A 263 -7.15 13.51 24.46
N SER A 264 -8.33 14.12 24.37
CA SER A 264 -8.83 14.73 23.14
C SER A 264 -7.92 15.86 22.63
N LEU A 265 -7.42 16.72 23.53
CA LEU A 265 -6.54 17.83 23.16
C LEU A 265 -5.16 17.31 22.73
N SER A 266 -4.66 16.25 23.38
CA SER A 266 -3.44 15.54 22.97
C SER A 266 -3.60 14.91 21.57
N TRP A 267 -4.75 14.29 21.27
CA TRP A 267 -5.03 13.73 19.95
C TRP A 267 -4.99 14.80 18.86
N ILE A 268 -5.70 15.92 19.08
CA ILE A 268 -5.69 17.05 18.15
C ILE A 268 -4.28 17.56 17.93
N PHE A 269 -3.52 17.77 19.00
CA PHE A 269 -2.14 18.26 18.92
C PHE A 269 -1.24 17.33 18.09
N PHE A 270 -1.21 16.03 18.39
CA PHE A 270 -0.35 15.09 17.66
C PHE A 270 -0.83 14.83 16.23
N CYS A 271 -2.15 14.85 15.95
CA CYS A 271 -2.67 14.80 14.59
C CYS A 271 -2.20 15.99 13.75
N LEU A 272 -2.30 17.22 14.29
CA LEU A 272 -1.86 18.43 13.60
C LEU A 272 -0.34 18.46 13.43
N LEU A 273 0.42 18.02 14.44
CA LEU A 273 1.87 17.93 14.35
C LEU A 273 2.30 16.91 13.27
N LEU A 274 1.64 15.76 13.20
CA LEU A 274 1.90 14.77 12.15
C LEU A 274 1.51 15.28 10.76
N ALA A 275 0.48 16.14 10.67
CA ALA A 275 -0.01 16.72 9.41
C ALA A 275 1.00 17.66 8.73
N VAL A 276 2.00 18.15 9.47
CA VAL A 276 3.10 18.97 8.90
C VAL A 276 4.00 18.13 7.99
N PHE A 277 4.26 16.86 8.33
CA PHE A 277 5.27 16.06 7.61
C PHE A 277 4.95 15.82 6.12
N PRO A 278 3.70 15.49 5.71
CA PRO A 278 3.38 15.34 4.30
C PRO A 278 3.47 16.65 3.48
N LEU A 279 3.43 17.82 4.13
CA LEU A 279 3.63 19.12 3.49
C LEU A 279 5.11 19.46 3.29
N MET A 280 6.00 18.87 4.11
CA MET A 280 7.42 19.14 4.03
C MET A 280 8.00 18.61 2.71
N PRO A 281 8.94 19.36 2.09
CA PRO A 281 9.56 18.94 0.85
C PRO A 281 10.36 17.66 1.06
N VAL A 282 10.38 16.77 0.06
CA VAL A 282 11.20 15.54 0.05
C VAL A 282 12.59 15.80 0.62
N VAL A 283 13.01 15.00 1.61
CA VAL A 283 14.31 15.12 2.29
C VAL A 283 15.42 15.31 1.25
N GLY A 284 15.99 16.51 1.25
CA GLY A 284 16.90 16.98 0.22
C GLY A 284 18.33 16.45 0.36
N ARG A 285 19.15 16.73 -0.65
CA ARG A 285 20.57 16.33 -0.77
C ARG A 285 21.48 16.91 0.33
N LYS A 286 21.02 17.90 1.11
CA LYS A 286 21.80 18.54 2.18
C LYS A 286 21.38 17.98 3.54
N PRO A 287 22.30 17.36 4.30
CA PRO A 287 22.00 16.83 5.63
C PRO A 287 21.93 17.96 6.67
N ASP A 288 20.87 17.95 7.49
CA ASP A 288 20.66 18.89 8.60
C ASP A 288 20.74 18.13 9.93
N ILE A 289 21.95 18.00 10.46
CA ILE A 289 22.21 17.14 11.63
C ILE A 289 21.70 17.74 12.93
N PHE A 290 21.60 19.05 13.04
CA PHE A 290 21.00 19.69 14.22
C PHE A 290 19.58 19.20 14.46
N LEU A 291 18.81 18.92 13.39
CA LEU A 291 17.47 18.35 13.50
C LEU A 291 17.52 16.89 13.97
N VAL A 292 18.45 16.10 13.46
CA VAL A 292 18.63 14.69 13.89
C VAL A 292 19.06 14.62 15.36
N MET A 293 19.99 15.49 15.79
CA MET A 293 20.42 15.59 17.19
C MET A 293 19.28 16.08 18.08
N GLY A 294 18.47 17.04 17.61
CA GLY A 294 17.27 17.50 18.31
C GLY A 294 16.24 16.38 18.51
N ALA A 295 16.02 15.54 17.49
CA ALA A 295 15.16 14.37 17.59
C ALA A 295 15.69 13.36 18.60
N GLY A 296 16.99 13.07 18.58
CA GLY A 296 17.63 12.20 19.56
C GLY A 296 17.54 12.74 20.99
N LEU A 297 17.70 14.05 21.19
CA LEU A 297 17.52 14.69 22.50
C LEU A 297 16.07 14.60 22.99
N LEU A 298 15.07 14.78 22.12
CA LEU A 298 13.66 14.57 22.49
C LEU A 298 13.39 13.11 22.89
N VAL A 299 13.97 12.13 22.19
CA VAL A 299 13.87 10.71 22.56
C VAL A 299 14.45 10.47 23.95
N LEU A 300 15.61 11.05 24.26
CA LEU A 300 16.23 10.97 25.59
C LEU A 300 15.38 11.62 26.69
N LEU A 301 14.74 12.75 26.40
CA LEU A 301 13.83 13.39 27.36
C LEU A 301 12.58 12.54 27.61
N LEU A 302 12.02 11.94 26.56
CA LEU A 302 10.85 11.06 26.66
C LEU A 302 11.14 9.84 27.54
N SER A 303 12.27 9.18 27.35
CA SER A 303 12.68 8.04 28.17
C SER A 303 13.01 8.42 29.61
N LEU A 304 13.66 9.56 29.87
CA LEU A 304 13.86 10.06 31.24
C LEU A 304 12.51 10.31 31.93
N PHE A 305 11.55 10.89 31.21
CA PHE A 305 10.18 11.07 31.70
C PHE A 305 9.50 9.73 32.00
N VAL A 306 9.64 8.73 31.13
CA VAL A 306 9.08 7.39 31.38
C VAL A 306 9.73 6.76 32.61
N ILE A 307 11.06 6.77 32.74
CA ILE A 307 11.78 6.22 33.90
C ILE A 307 11.32 6.89 35.19
N THR A 308 11.25 8.23 35.24
CA THR A 308 10.80 8.94 36.44
C THR A 308 9.34 8.65 36.79
N SER A 309 8.46 8.55 35.78
CA SER A 309 7.05 8.17 35.98
C SER A 309 6.89 6.74 36.51
N LEU A 310 7.75 5.82 36.06
CA LEU A 310 7.80 4.44 36.48
C LEU A 310 8.29 4.36 37.93
N ILE A 311 9.42 5.02 38.27
CA ILE A 311 9.99 5.11 39.63
C ILE A 311 8.95 5.60 40.63
N LYS A 312 8.19 6.64 40.28
CA LYS A 312 7.15 7.20 41.15
C LYS A 312 5.98 6.24 41.40
N ARG A 313 5.79 5.21 40.56
CA ARG A 313 4.59 4.38 40.54
C ARG A 313 4.76 2.99 41.16
N LYS A 314 5.96 2.40 41.12
CA LYS A 314 6.27 1.09 41.70
C LYS A 314 7.25 1.29 42.87
N GLU A 315 6.88 0.86 44.09
CA GLU A 315 7.78 0.92 45.26
C GLU A 315 8.91 -0.14 45.22
N SER A 316 8.78 -1.18 44.39
CA SER A 316 9.81 -2.23 44.23
C SER A 316 10.21 -2.38 42.76
N PHE A 317 11.18 -1.59 42.29
CA PHE A 317 11.80 -1.82 40.99
C PHE A 317 12.69 -3.06 41.03
N VAL A 318 12.48 -3.98 40.09
CA VAL A 318 13.46 -5.02 39.81
C VAL A 318 14.61 -4.35 39.06
N ASN A 319 15.84 -4.43 39.59
CA ASN A 319 17.04 -3.82 38.99
C ASN A 319 17.21 -4.11 37.49
N GLU A 320 16.72 -5.27 37.02
CA GLU A 320 16.76 -5.69 35.61
C GLU A 320 16.01 -4.74 34.65
N GLU A 321 14.85 -4.21 35.04
CA GLU A 321 14.04 -3.30 34.18
C GLU A 321 14.71 -1.93 34.00
N LEU A 322 15.34 -1.42 35.06
CA LEU A 322 16.09 -0.16 35.02
C LEU A 322 17.36 -0.30 34.17
N VAL A 323 18.08 -1.41 34.33
CA VAL A 323 19.29 -1.70 33.52
C VAL A 323 18.95 -1.75 32.03
N LEU A 324 17.83 -2.37 31.64
CA LEU A 324 17.41 -2.42 30.24
C LEU A 324 17.11 -1.04 29.66
N ASN A 325 16.35 -0.21 30.39
CA ASN A 325 16.03 1.14 29.94
C ASN A 325 17.30 2.02 29.86
N LEU A 326 18.24 1.89 30.80
CA LEU A 326 19.54 2.57 30.75
C LEU A 326 20.38 2.11 29.56
N LEU A 327 20.35 0.82 29.20
CA LEU A 327 21.02 0.30 28.00
C LEU A 327 20.41 0.89 26.73
N GLN A 328 19.09 1.02 26.66
CA GLN A 328 18.41 1.68 25.53
C GLN A 328 18.77 3.15 25.42
N MET A 329 18.86 3.85 26.55
CA MET A 329 19.35 5.23 26.62
C MET A 329 20.77 5.35 26.07
N LEU A 330 21.66 4.47 26.52
CA LEU A 330 23.04 4.44 26.03
C LEU A 330 23.08 4.19 24.52
N SER A 331 22.26 3.27 24.00
CA SER A 331 22.14 3.01 22.56
C SER A 331 21.72 4.26 21.77
N THR A 332 20.75 5.04 22.28
CA THR A 332 20.35 6.30 21.65
C THR A 332 21.47 7.36 21.68
N VAL A 333 22.22 7.49 22.79
CA VAL A 333 23.38 8.39 22.87
C VAL A 333 24.48 7.98 21.89
N LEU A 334 24.79 6.68 21.82
CA LEU A 334 25.77 6.13 20.88
C LEU A 334 25.35 6.34 19.43
N SER A 335 24.05 6.24 19.11
CA SER A 335 23.53 6.52 17.78
C SER A 335 23.73 7.98 17.38
N MET A 336 23.45 8.93 18.28
CA MET A 336 23.70 10.36 18.04
C MET A 336 25.18 10.67 17.85
N PHE A 337 26.03 10.07 18.70
CA PHE A 337 27.48 10.21 18.57
C PHE A 337 27.99 9.67 17.23
N ALA A 338 27.52 8.49 16.81
CA ALA A 338 27.87 7.90 15.53
C ALA A 338 27.44 8.78 14.36
N VAL A 339 26.20 9.30 14.34
CA VAL A 339 25.73 10.23 13.29
C VAL A 339 26.59 11.50 13.23
N TYR A 340 26.87 12.12 14.38
CA TYR A 340 27.69 13.33 14.44
C TYR A 340 29.14 13.09 13.97
N SER A 341 29.76 12.01 14.46
CA SER A 341 31.13 11.64 14.14
C SER A 341 31.29 11.25 12.66
N THR A 342 30.35 10.47 12.12
CA THR A 342 30.36 10.09 10.70
C THR A 342 30.21 11.29 9.79
N HIS A 343 29.31 12.22 10.11
CA HIS A 343 29.20 13.45 9.32
C HIS A 343 30.49 14.28 9.34
N ASN A 344 31.08 14.50 10.51
CA ASN A 344 32.31 15.28 10.63
C ASN A 344 33.48 14.63 9.86
N SER A 345 33.58 13.30 9.89
CA SER A 345 34.57 12.55 9.13
C SER A 345 34.37 12.66 7.62
N LEU A 346 33.12 12.60 7.15
CA LEU A 346 32.77 12.78 5.74
C LEU A 346 33.02 14.21 5.26
N LEU A 347 32.73 15.22 6.08
CA LEU A 347 33.07 16.63 5.78
C LEU A 347 34.59 16.81 5.63
N LYS A 348 35.38 16.16 6.50
CA LYS A 348 36.84 16.18 6.45
C LYS A 348 37.43 15.25 5.37
N LYS A 349 36.60 14.55 4.59
CA LYS A 349 37.00 13.55 3.58
C LYS A 349 37.88 12.42 4.13
N GLN A 350 37.78 12.10 5.42
CA GLN A 350 38.56 11.06 6.09
C GLN A 350 37.94 9.65 5.94
N GLY A 351 36.82 9.54 5.21
CA GLY A 351 36.08 8.28 5.03
C GLY A 351 35.24 7.93 6.25
N LEU A 352 34.76 6.68 6.32
CA LEU A 352 33.96 6.16 7.42
C LEU A 352 34.88 5.52 8.49
N PRO A 353 34.90 6.00 9.74
CA PRO A 353 35.67 5.36 10.80
C PRO A 353 35.14 3.96 11.12
N LEU A 354 36.04 2.97 11.25
CA LEU A 354 35.68 1.58 11.57
C LEU A 354 34.91 1.46 12.89
N ILE A 355 35.25 2.27 13.89
CA ILE A 355 34.57 2.28 15.20
C ILE A 355 33.10 2.65 15.03
N ASN A 356 32.80 3.69 14.24
CA ASN A 356 31.43 4.12 13.98
C ASN A 356 30.65 3.04 13.23
N GLN A 357 31.30 2.36 12.28
CA GLN A 357 30.69 1.25 11.54
C GLN A 357 30.31 0.10 12.49
N ILE A 358 31.20 -0.31 13.39
CA ILE A 358 30.93 -1.36 14.39
C ILE A 358 29.77 -0.94 15.29
N ILE A 359 29.78 0.31 15.79
CA ILE A 359 28.69 0.85 16.63
C ILE A 359 27.36 0.79 15.88
N SER A 360 27.30 1.24 14.61
CA SER A 360 26.08 1.22 13.81
C SER A 360 25.52 -0.20 13.63
N TRP A 361 26.36 -1.18 13.30
CA TRP A 361 25.93 -2.58 13.15
C TRP A 361 25.48 -3.21 14.47
N VAL A 362 26.17 -2.93 15.57
CA VAL A 362 25.78 -3.40 16.91
C VAL A 362 24.44 -2.80 17.32
N ILE A 363 24.21 -1.50 17.08
CA ILE A 363 22.94 -0.84 17.38
C ILE A 363 21.81 -1.48 16.54
N LEU A 364 22.04 -1.71 15.24
CA LEU A 364 21.09 -2.40 14.37
C LEU A 364 20.72 -3.79 14.90
N ALA A 365 21.69 -4.63 15.23
CA ALA A 365 21.44 -5.97 15.78
C ALA A 365 20.74 -5.90 17.15
N SER A 366 21.16 -4.97 18.01
CA SER A 366 20.55 -4.78 19.33
C SER A 366 19.08 -4.38 19.23
N SER A 367 18.68 -3.69 18.15
CA SER A 367 17.32 -3.16 18.02
C SER A 367 16.24 -4.24 18.00
N PHE A 368 16.58 -5.43 17.51
CA PHE A 368 15.71 -6.60 17.47
C PHE A 368 15.64 -7.34 18.81
N VAL A 369 16.77 -7.42 19.52
CA VAL A 369 16.92 -8.26 20.72
C VAL A 369 16.46 -7.52 21.97
N VAL A 370 16.81 -6.25 22.11
CA VAL A 370 16.56 -5.47 23.34
C VAL A 370 15.07 -5.34 23.67
N PRO A 371 14.14 -5.11 22.71
CA PRO A 371 12.72 -5.07 23.02
C PRO A 371 12.21 -6.39 23.60
N LEU A 372 12.74 -7.53 23.13
CA LEU A 372 12.32 -8.86 23.56
C LEU A 372 12.64 -9.17 25.04
N LEU A 373 13.60 -8.45 25.62
CA LEU A 373 13.99 -8.57 27.03
C LEU A 373 13.08 -7.78 27.98
N SER A 374 12.35 -6.79 27.45
CA SER A 374 11.44 -5.94 28.24
C SER A 374 10.29 -6.74 28.84
N PRO A 375 9.76 -6.34 30.01
CA PRO A 375 8.50 -6.86 30.52
C PRO A 375 7.38 -6.75 29.49
N THR A 376 6.42 -7.68 29.55
CA THR A 376 5.28 -7.79 28.61
C THR A 376 4.08 -6.91 29.03
N VAL A 377 4.32 -5.95 29.92
CA VAL A 377 3.33 -4.91 30.25
C VAL A 377 3.19 -3.97 29.06
N LEU A 378 1.95 -3.69 28.62
CA LEU A 378 1.67 -2.99 27.36
C LEU A 378 2.50 -1.70 27.19
N PHE A 379 2.44 -0.82 28.19
CA PHE A 379 3.08 0.49 28.13
C PHE A 379 4.62 0.39 28.13
N GLU A 380 5.19 -0.40 29.04
CA GLU A 380 6.65 -0.58 29.16
C GLU A 380 7.21 -1.23 27.87
N ARG A 381 6.51 -2.22 27.32
CA ARG A 381 6.92 -2.91 26.09
C ARG A 381 6.86 -2.01 24.87
N LEU A 382 5.79 -1.23 24.69
CA LEU A 382 5.69 -0.30 23.56
C LEU A 382 6.77 0.79 23.63
N VAL A 383 7.05 1.35 24.81
CA VAL A 383 8.13 2.33 24.99
C VAL A 383 9.49 1.69 24.71
N SER A 384 9.72 0.45 25.15
CA SER A 384 10.95 -0.28 24.85
C SER A 384 11.13 -0.55 23.35
N ILE A 385 10.07 -0.94 22.64
CA ILE A 385 10.08 -1.09 21.17
C ILE A 385 10.39 0.25 20.50
N LEU A 386 9.76 1.34 20.95
CA LEU A 386 9.99 2.68 20.42
C LEU A 386 11.46 3.09 20.59
N LEU A 387 12.00 3.04 21.81
CA LEU A 387 13.37 3.47 22.10
C LEU A 387 14.41 2.70 21.28
N SER A 388 14.21 1.39 21.18
CA SER A 388 15.06 0.49 20.38
C SER A 388 14.97 0.77 18.88
N SER A 389 13.78 1.08 18.38
CA SER A 389 13.57 1.42 16.96
C SER A 389 14.09 2.81 16.62
N MET A 390 14.00 3.76 17.56
CA MET A 390 14.49 5.13 17.36
C MET A 390 16.02 5.17 17.25
N SER A 391 16.76 4.38 18.03
CA SER A 391 18.24 4.37 17.92
C SER A 391 18.72 3.94 16.53
N THR A 392 18.04 2.97 15.90
CA THR A 392 18.36 2.58 14.51
C THR A 392 17.84 3.56 13.48
N TYR A 393 16.66 4.14 13.69
CA TYR A 393 16.11 5.13 12.78
C TYR A 393 16.97 6.40 12.74
N LEU A 394 17.53 6.84 13.88
CA LEU A 394 18.44 7.98 13.95
C LEU A 394 19.70 7.76 13.11
N LEU A 395 20.29 6.56 13.12
CA LEU A 395 21.45 6.22 12.27
C LEU A 395 21.14 6.30 10.76
N LEU A 396 19.88 6.07 10.39
CA LEU A 396 19.39 6.08 9.02
C LEU A 396 18.77 7.43 8.62
N SER A 397 18.80 8.44 9.50
CA SER A 397 18.17 9.74 9.29
C SER A 397 19.19 10.83 8.97
N ARG A 398 18.81 11.78 8.10
CA ARG A 398 19.69 12.91 7.74
C ARG A 398 19.09 14.30 7.97
N GLY A 399 17.84 14.39 8.40
CA GLY A 399 17.17 15.68 8.61
C GLY A 399 15.93 15.56 9.46
N TYR A 400 14.90 16.36 9.13
CA TYR A 400 13.66 16.45 9.90
C TYR A 400 12.87 15.12 9.98
N GLU A 401 13.11 14.18 9.07
CA GLU A 401 12.51 12.83 9.09
C GLU A 401 12.73 12.09 10.43
N ALA A 402 13.81 12.40 11.15
CA ALA A 402 14.12 11.81 12.45
C ALA A 402 13.01 12.02 13.50
N PHE A 403 12.26 13.11 13.40
CA PHE A 403 11.13 13.39 14.30
C PHE A 403 9.87 12.60 13.96
N PHE A 404 9.73 12.10 12.72
CA PHE A 404 8.49 11.50 12.25
C PHE A 404 8.07 10.26 13.06
N PRO A 405 8.92 9.23 13.28
CA PRO A 405 8.50 8.05 14.03
C PRO A 405 8.23 8.36 15.51
N LEU A 406 8.88 9.39 16.08
CA LEU A 406 8.59 9.86 17.42
C LEU A 406 7.16 10.41 17.51
N VAL A 407 6.81 11.37 16.64
CA VAL A 407 5.48 11.99 16.63
C VAL A 407 4.41 10.95 16.31
N LEU A 408 4.67 10.06 15.35
CA LEU A 408 3.79 8.94 15.02
C LEU A 408 3.55 8.04 16.24
N SER A 409 4.60 7.68 16.98
CA SER A 409 4.46 6.84 18.17
C SER A 409 3.63 7.51 19.28
N CYS A 410 3.82 8.82 19.52
CA CYS A 410 3.01 9.58 20.46
C CYS A 410 1.53 9.57 20.04
N LEU A 411 1.24 9.78 18.76
CA LEU A 411 -0.12 9.69 18.24
C LEU A 411 -0.70 8.28 18.45
N MET A 412 0.08 7.23 18.22
CA MET A 412 -0.35 5.85 18.44
C MET A 412 -0.65 5.56 19.93
N PHE A 413 0.15 6.09 20.85
CA PHE A 413 -0.15 6.00 22.29
C PHE A 413 -1.46 6.71 22.65
N VAL A 414 -1.67 7.91 22.13
CA VAL A 414 -2.93 8.64 22.34
C VAL A 414 -4.10 7.87 21.73
N TRP A 415 -3.92 7.25 20.56
CA TRP A 415 -4.94 6.41 19.93
C TRP A 415 -5.39 5.26 20.85
N ILE A 416 -4.45 4.53 21.43
CA ILE A 416 -4.76 3.44 22.39
C ILE A 416 -5.61 3.97 23.56
N HIS A 417 -5.22 5.12 24.13
CA HIS A 417 -5.96 5.73 25.23
C HIS A 417 -7.35 6.21 24.81
N THR A 418 -7.50 6.80 23.61
CA THR A 418 -8.83 7.22 23.11
C THR A 418 -9.78 6.04 22.94
N GLU A 419 -9.32 4.92 22.38
CA GLU A 419 -10.17 3.74 22.17
C GLU A 419 -10.62 3.10 23.50
N GLN A 420 -9.77 3.13 24.52
CA GLN A 420 -10.12 2.64 25.84
C GLN A 420 -11.19 3.47 26.53
N GLU A 421 -11.09 4.80 26.45
CA GLU A 421 -12.12 5.70 26.99
C GLU A 421 -13.46 5.51 26.29
N ILE A 422 -13.47 5.28 24.97
CA ILE A 422 -14.68 4.96 24.21
C ILE A 422 -15.26 3.61 24.67
N LEU A 423 -14.43 2.58 24.89
CA LEU A 423 -14.92 1.29 25.34
C LEU A 423 -15.58 1.35 26.72
N GLN A 424 -14.98 2.07 27.66
CA GLN A 424 -15.54 2.25 29.00
C GLN A 424 -16.93 2.89 28.98
N GLN A 425 -17.25 3.70 27.97
CA GLN A 425 -18.58 4.30 27.79
C GLN A 425 -19.62 3.27 27.32
N SER A 426 -19.23 2.29 26.52
CA SER A 426 -20.14 1.27 25.98
C SER A 426 -20.61 0.19 26.98
N GLY A 427 -20.31 0.37 28.28
CA GLY A 427 -20.80 -0.51 29.36
C GLY A 427 -20.13 -1.89 29.44
N VAL A 428 -19.23 -2.22 28.50
CA VAL A 428 -18.42 -3.44 28.54
C VAL A 428 -17.31 -3.25 29.58
N SER A 429 -17.47 -3.89 30.74
CA SER A 429 -16.59 -3.78 31.90
C SER A 429 -15.17 -4.30 31.63
N CYS A 430 -14.30 -3.47 31.05
CA CYS A 430 -12.85 -3.62 31.23
C CYS A 430 -12.40 -2.66 32.35
N LYS A 431 -12.48 -3.12 33.60
CA LYS A 431 -12.04 -2.34 34.79
C LYS A 431 -10.51 -2.25 34.95
N GLN A 432 -9.72 -2.82 34.03
CA GLN A 432 -8.26 -2.82 34.12
C GLN A 432 -7.67 -1.58 33.44
N LYS A 433 -6.86 -0.81 34.19
CA LYS A 433 -6.05 0.27 33.64
C LYS A 433 -5.02 -0.32 32.66
N VAL A 434 -4.77 0.37 31.54
CA VAL A 434 -3.78 0.05 30.46
C VAL A 434 -2.45 -0.50 30.97
N THR A 435 -2.06 0.02 32.11
CA THR A 435 -0.77 -0.16 32.75
C THR A 435 -0.65 -1.46 33.54
N SER A 436 -1.73 -2.22 33.70
CA SER A 436 -1.74 -3.54 34.33
C SER A 436 -2.09 -4.67 33.37
N ILE A 437 -2.38 -4.38 32.10
CA ILE A 437 -2.69 -5.39 31.09
C ILE A 437 -1.35 -5.94 30.56
N GLN A 438 -1.27 -7.26 30.44
CA GLN A 438 -0.09 -7.98 29.96
C GLN A 438 -0.41 -8.62 28.61
N PHE A 439 0.54 -8.56 27.65
CA PHE A 439 0.39 -9.21 26.33
C PHE A 439 0.20 -10.74 26.42
N THR A 440 0.62 -11.36 27.53
CA THR A 440 0.53 -12.81 27.76
C THR A 440 -0.85 -13.27 28.26
N TYR A 441 -1.79 -12.34 28.49
CA TYR A 441 -3.16 -12.72 28.84
C TYR A 441 -3.82 -13.32 27.59
N ASN A 442 -3.70 -14.64 27.43
CA ASN A 442 -4.51 -15.39 26.49
C ASN A 442 -5.97 -15.17 26.90
N THR A 443 -6.66 -14.26 26.20
CA THR A 443 -8.10 -14.25 26.22
C THR A 443 -8.53 -15.60 25.68
N ASP A 444 -8.99 -16.48 26.57
CA ASP A 444 -9.66 -17.71 26.17
C ASP A 444 -10.69 -17.37 25.08
N ILE A 445 -10.69 -18.19 24.04
CA ILE A 445 -11.38 -18.04 22.74
C ILE A 445 -12.90 -17.76 22.87
N THR A 446 -13.44 -17.78 24.08
CA THR A 446 -14.86 -17.68 24.44
C THR A 446 -15.36 -16.26 24.73
N GLN A 447 -14.50 -15.23 24.82
CA GLN A 447 -14.91 -13.86 25.21
C GLN A 447 -14.75 -12.78 24.11
N PHE A 448 -14.68 -13.14 22.83
CA PHE A 448 -14.64 -12.11 21.78
C PHE A 448 -15.97 -11.35 21.70
N ARG A 449 -15.89 -10.02 21.70
CA ARG A 449 -17.04 -9.13 21.51
C ARG A 449 -17.59 -9.25 20.08
N GLN A 450 -18.91 -9.05 19.94
CA GLN A 450 -19.57 -8.92 18.64
C GLN A 450 -19.12 -7.65 17.90
N LEU A 451 -18.90 -7.77 16.59
CA LEU A 451 -18.46 -6.65 15.74
C LEU A 451 -19.43 -5.48 15.79
N CYS A 452 -18.86 -4.28 15.93
CA CYS A 452 -19.55 -3.01 15.93
C CYS A 452 -19.09 -2.17 14.72
N PRO A 453 -19.87 -1.17 14.26
CA PRO A 453 -19.44 -0.27 13.18
C PRO A 453 -18.13 0.49 13.53
N ASP A 454 -17.85 0.68 14.82
CA ASP A 454 -16.57 1.23 15.31
C ASP A 454 -15.34 0.40 14.91
N ASP A 455 -15.51 -0.90 14.63
CA ASP A 455 -14.40 -1.78 14.25
C ASP A 455 -13.95 -1.53 12.80
N ILE A 456 -14.89 -1.13 11.92
CA ILE A 456 -14.58 -0.69 10.55
C ILE A 456 -13.77 0.62 10.60
N ARG A 457 -14.14 1.54 11.51
CA ARG A 457 -13.40 2.79 11.73
C ARG A 457 -11.96 2.50 12.19
N ARG A 458 -11.76 1.56 13.12
CA ARG A 458 -10.42 1.12 13.58
C ARG A 458 -9.60 0.53 12.45
N ALA A 459 -10.21 -0.31 11.61
CA ALA A 459 -9.55 -0.87 10.42
C ALA A 459 -9.15 0.23 9.43
N PHE A 460 -10.03 1.21 9.20
CA PHE A 460 -9.72 2.36 8.35
C PHE A 460 -8.56 3.20 8.90
N PHE A 461 -8.55 3.48 10.22
CA PHE A 461 -7.44 4.20 10.84
C PHE A 461 -6.11 3.46 10.73
N LEU A 462 -6.13 2.13 10.87
CA LEU A 462 -4.93 1.34 10.65
C LEU A 462 -4.39 1.54 9.23
N VAL A 463 -5.23 1.38 8.20
CA VAL A 463 -4.81 1.60 6.80
C VAL A 463 -4.30 3.03 6.61
N PHE A 464 -5.01 4.02 7.15
CA PHE A 464 -4.64 5.43 7.07
C PHE A 464 -3.28 5.72 7.73
N PHE A 465 -3.04 5.20 8.94
CA PHE A 465 -1.78 5.39 9.64
C PHE A 465 -0.62 4.64 8.98
N LEU A 466 -0.88 3.47 8.38
CA LEU A 466 0.13 2.78 7.57
C LEU A 466 0.49 3.60 6.33
N LEU A 467 -0.49 4.12 5.57
CA LEU A 467 -0.21 4.98 4.42
C LEU A 467 0.49 6.28 4.83
N THR A 468 0.13 6.83 5.98
CA THR A 468 0.84 7.98 6.59
C THR A 468 2.28 7.62 6.94
N ALA A 469 2.52 6.44 7.52
CA ALA A 469 3.86 5.93 7.85
C ALA A 469 4.74 5.74 6.59
N PHE A 470 4.13 5.28 5.50
CA PHE A 470 4.80 5.11 4.21
C PHE A 470 5.17 6.46 3.57
N PHE A 471 4.20 7.37 3.40
CA PHE A 471 4.43 8.62 2.67
C PHE A 471 5.01 9.76 3.52
N GLY A 472 4.85 9.71 4.83
CA GLY A 472 5.20 10.82 5.74
C GLY A 472 6.69 11.14 5.83
N THR A 473 7.57 10.18 5.57
CA THR A 473 9.05 10.37 5.58
C THR A 473 9.61 10.76 4.21
N GLY A 474 8.73 10.84 3.19
CA GLY A 474 8.95 11.72 2.06
C GLY A 474 9.76 11.17 0.88
N ASN A 475 10.05 9.87 0.75
CA ASN A 475 10.93 9.39 -0.34
C ASN A 475 10.46 8.18 -1.17
N ILE A 476 9.20 7.74 -1.06
CA ILE A 476 8.80 6.40 -1.54
C ILE A 476 7.80 6.42 -2.72
N ALA A 477 7.63 7.56 -3.40
CA ALA A 477 6.78 7.58 -4.59
C ALA A 477 7.37 6.78 -5.77
N SER A 478 8.70 6.56 -5.77
CA SER A 478 9.36 5.70 -6.75
C SER A 478 10.63 5.07 -6.16
N LEU A 479 10.94 3.81 -6.49
CA LEU A 479 12.19 3.15 -6.06
C LEU A 479 13.45 3.92 -6.49
N ASN A 480 13.33 4.82 -7.46
CA ASN A 480 14.41 5.61 -8.03
C ASN A 480 14.72 6.90 -7.25
N SER A 481 13.88 7.30 -6.29
CA SER A 481 14.09 8.54 -5.51
C SER A 481 14.91 8.35 -4.24
N PHE A 482 15.21 7.11 -3.85
CA PHE A 482 15.94 6.84 -2.61
C PHE A 482 17.36 7.42 -2.62
N ASP A 483 17.64 8.30 -1.67
CA ASP A 483 18.97 8.86 -1.50
C ASP A 483 19.81 7.94 -0.62
N LEU A 484 20.72 7.25 -1.30
CA LEU A 484 21.70 6.30 -0.79
C LEU A 484 22.54 6.90 0.36
N ALA A 485 22.75 8.21 0.41
CA ALA A 485 23.58 8.81 1.45
C ALA A 485 23.03 8.67 2.89
N SER A 486 21.77 8.25 3.09
CA SER A 486 21.24 7.94 4.44
C SER A 486 21.79 6.64 5.06
N VAL A 487 22.50 5.80 4.30
CA VAL A 487 23.12 4.55 4.80
C VAL A 487 24.60 4.72 5.17
N TYR A 488 25.17 5.92 4.99
CA TYR A 488 26.61 6.16 5.18
C TYR A 488 27.13 5.91 6.61
N CYS A 489 26.25 5.86 7.62
CA CYS A 489 26.64 5.42 8.96
C CYS A 489 27.09 3.95 9.02
N PHE A 490 26.70 3.13 8.03
CA PHE A 490 27.02 1.70 7.93
C PHE A 490 28.07 1.41 6.87
N LEU A 491 27.87 1.97 5.66
CA LEU A 491 28.63 1.60 4.47
C LEU A 491 28.72 2.81 3.54
N THR A 492 29.93 3.14 3.08
CA THR A 492 30.17 4.16 2.06
C THR A 492 30.41 3.57 0.67
N VAL A 493 30.84 2.30 0.60
CA VAL A 493 31.06 1.58 -0.65
C VAL A 493 29.71 1.11 -1.20
N PHE A 494 29.45 1.45 -2.47
CA PHE A 494 28.20 1.09 -3.14
C PHE A 494 28.03 -0.43 -3.18
N SER A 495 27.00 -0.89 -2.48
CA SER A 495 26.62 -2.30 -2.39
C SER A 495 25.09 -2.36 -2.47
N PRO A 496 24.52 -2.58 -3.67
CA PRO A 496 23.10 -2.31 -3.92
C PRO A 496 22.17 -3.14 -3.04
N TYR A 497 22.54 -4.38 -2.73
CA TYR A 497 21.72 -5.29 -1.93
C TYR A 497 21.67 -4.92 -0.45
N THR A 498 22.82 -4.70 0.19
CA THR A 498 22.91 -4.32 1.62
C THR A 498 22.34 -2.93 1.85
N MET A 499 22.64 -2.00 0.94
CA MET A 499 22.15 -0.64 0.99
C MET A 499 20.63 -0.59 0.79
N GLY A 500 20.11 -1.34 -0.18
CA GLY A 500 18.67 -1.53 -0.38
C GLY A 500 18.00 -2.14 0.85
N ALA A 501 18.61 -3.17 1.47
CA ALA A 501 18.06 -3.79 2.67
C ALA A 501 17.97 -2.82 3.86
N LEU A 502 18.98 -1.96 4.07
CA LEU A 502 18.95 -0.94 5.12
C LEU A 502 17.90 0.15 4.86
N MET A 503 17.67 0.52 3.59
CA MET A 503 16.57 1.42 3.24
C MET A 503 15.21 0.78 3.47
N MET A 504 15.04 -0.49 3.10
CA MET A 504 13.81 -1.24 3.39
C MET A 504 13.58 -1.33 4.91
N TRP A 505 14.64 -1.52 5.69
CA TRP A 505 14.57 -1.49 7.16
C TRP A 505 14.07 -0.15 7.70
N LYS A 506 14.57 0.97 7.17
CA LYS A 506 14.10 2.32 7.52
C LYS A 506 12.59 2.50 7.29
N ILE A 507 12.06 1.93 6.21
CA ILE A 507 10.63 2.01 5.86
C ILE A 507 9.79 1.10 6.80
N ILE A 508 10.32 -0.07 7.17
CA ILE A 508 9.64 -1.03 8.05
C ILE A 508 9.46 -0.50 9.47
N ILE A 509 10.40 0.30 10.00
CA ILE A 509 10.34 0.78 11.40
C ILE A 509 9.01 1.49 11.75
N PRO A 510 8.56 2.55 11.03
CA PRO A 510 7.26 3.18 11.30
C PRO A 510 6.07 2.22 11.19
N PHE A 511 6.12 1.27 10.25
CA PHE A 511 5.06 0.26 10.10
C PHE A 511 4.96 -0.66 11.31
N VAL A 512 6.10 -1.13 11.83
CA VAL A 512 6.15 -1.97 13.04
C VAL A 512 5.56 -1.21 14.24
N LEU A 513 5.87 0.08 14.40
CA LEU A 513 5.31 0.90 15.48
C LEU A 513 3.78 1.00 15.42
N VAL A 514 3.23 1.23 14.22
CA VAL A 514 1.77 1.29 14.01
C VAL A 514 1.13 -0.08 14.29
N MET A 515 1.74 -1.17 13.82
CA MET A 515 1.21 -2.53 14.02
C MET A 515 1.27 -2.98 15.47
N CYS A 516 2.34 -2.67 16.21
CA CYS A 516 2.42 -2.94 17.65
C CYS A 516 1.34 -2.16 18.42
N ALA A 517 1.10 -0.90 18.07
CA ALA A 517 0.02 -0.12 18.69
C ALA A 517 -1.36 -0.68 18.35
N PHE A 518 -1.57 -1.12 17.11
CA PHE A 518 -2.80 -1.75 16.69
C PHE A 518 -3.07 -3.07 17.41
N GLU A 519 -2.05 -3.89 17.66
CA GLU A 519 -2.19 -5.10 18.46
C GLU A 519 -2.67 -4.78 19.88
N VAL A 520 -2.19 -3.67 20.47
CA VAL A 520 -2.70 -3.18 21.76
C VAL A 520 -4.15 -2.72 21.67
N VAL A 521 -4.52 -1.99 20.61
CA VAL A 521 -5.93 -1.63 20.36
C VAL A 521 -6.78 -2.90 20.25
N GLN A 522 -6.33 -3.92 19.53
CA GLN A 522 -7.05 -5.18 19.39
C GLN A 522 -7.23 -5.90 20.74
N LEU A 523 -6.17 -5.97 21.56
CA LEU A 523 -6.23 -6.61 22.88
C LEU A 523 -7.15 -5.86 23.84
N THR A 524 -7.07 -4.53 23.86
CA THR A 524 -7.89 -3.68 24.74
C THR A 524 -9.36 -3.67 24.33
N THR A 525 -9.65 -3.88 23.05
CA THR A 525 -11.01 -3.92 22.50
C THR A 525 -11.62 -5.32 22.49
N GLN A 526 -10.85 -6.36 22.83
CA GLN A 526 -11.23 -7.78 22.80
C GLN A 526 -11.78 -8.24 21.44
N LEU A 527 -11.14 -7.78 20.36
CA LEU A 527 -11.50 -8.11 18.99
C LEU A 527 -10.72 -9.31 18.46
N SER A 528 -11.36 -10.08 17.57
CA SER A 528 -10.70 -11.17 16.84
C SER A 528 -9.73 -10.60 15.81
N SER A 529 -8.44 -10.96 15.93
CA SER A 529 -7.39 -10.56 14.98
C SER A 529 -7.74 -10.90 13.54
N LYS A 530 -8.35 -12.09 13.34
CA LYS A 530 -8.72 -12.59 12.02
C LYS A 530 -9.74 -11.68 11.33
N SER A 531 -10.73 -11.17 12.07
CA SER A 531 -11.78 -10.34 11.50
C SER A 531 -11.29 -8.95 11.14
N LEU A 532 -10.47 -8.33 12.00
CA LEU A 532 -9.89 -7.02 11.70
C LEU A 532 -8.94 -7.09 10.51
N PHE A 533 -8.11 -8.12 10.45
CA PHE A 533 -7.24 -8.35 9.31
C PHE A 533 -8.04 -8.50 8.00
N LEU A 534 -9.13 -9.27 8.02
CA LEU A 534 -10.03 -9.38 6.87
C LEU A 534 -10.67 -8.04 6.48
N MET A 535 -11.05 -7.19 7.44
CA MET A 535 -11.57 -5.84 7.14
C MET A 535 -10.53 -4.96 6.45
N VAL A 536 -9.30 -4.96 6.96
CA VAL A 536 -8.19 -4.21 6.38
C VAL A 536 -7.88 -4.70 4.96
N LEU A 537 -7.95 -6.01 4.75
CA LEU A 537 -7.78 -6.64 3.44
C LEU A 537 -8.85 -6.16 2.45
N VAL A 538 -10.13 -6.12 2.86
CA VAL A 538 -11.23 -5.60 2.01
C VAL A 538 -11.00 -4.14 1.63
N ILE A 539 -10.58 -3.27 2.57
CA ILE A 539 -10.28 -1.86 2.27
C ILE A 539 -9.11 -1.77 1.26
N SER A 540 -8.09 -2.59 1.44
CA SER A 540 -6.92 -2.62 0.55
C SER A 540 -7.27 -3.13 -0.85
N ASP A 541 -8.15 -4.11 -0.97
CA ASP A 541 -8.62 -4.63 -2.26
C ASP A 541 -9.45 -3.62 -3.04
N ILE A 542 -10.31 -2.85 -2.36
CA ILE A 542 -11.07 -1.76 -2.98
C ILE A 542 -10.10 -0.69 -3.52
N MET A 543 -9.08 -0.34 -2.75
CA MET A 543 -8.03 0.57 -3.18
C MET A 543 -7.24 0.01 -4.37
N ALA A 544 -6.89 -1.28 -4.36
CA ALA A 544 -6.20 -1.93 -5.47
C ALA A 544 -7.02 -1.90 -6.75
N LEU A 545 -8.33 -2.17 -6.66
CA LEU A 545 -9.25 -2.10 -7.79
C LEU A 545 -9.32 -0.68 -8.36
N HIS A 546 -9.30 0.35 -7.51
CA HIS A 546 -9.24 1.73 -7.97
C HIS A 546 -7.93 2.02 -8.73
N PHE A 547 -6.78 1.56 -8.22
CA PHE A 547 -5.50 1.73 -8.92
C PHE A 547 -5.44 0.94 -10.23
N PHE A 548 -6.08 -0.21 -10.33
CA PHE A 548 -6.16 -1.00 -11.56
C PHE A 548 -6.74 -0.17 -12.72
N PHE A 549 -7.79 0.62 -12.47
CA PHE A 549 -8.37 1.51 -13.48
C PHE A 549 -7.52 2.75 -13.77
N LEU A 550 -6.65 3.15 -12.85
CA LEU A 550 -5.76 4.31 -12.99
C LEU A 550 -4.41 3.96 -13.67
N VAL A 551 -4.13 2.69 -13.96
CA VAL A 551 -2.90 2.29 -14.66
C VAL A 551 -2.90 2.88 -16.07
N LYS A 552 -1.84 3.62 -16.39
CA LYS A 552 -1.64 4.27 -17.70
C LYS A 552 -0.71 3.44 -18.56
N ASP A 553 -1.13 3.21 -19.80
CA ASP A 553 -0.38 2.53 -20.86
C ASP A 553 0.23 3.50 -21.89
N TYR A 554 0.05 4.81 -21.69
CA TYR A 554 0.54 5.88 -22.56
C TYR A 554 1.16 7.01 -21.73
N GLY A 555 1.99 7.83 -22.37
CA GLY A 555 2.69 8.96 -21.75
C GLY A 555 4.19 8.72 -21.62
N SER A 556 4.84 9.43 -20.71
CA SER A 556 6.27 9.23 -20.47
C SER A 556 6.53 7.87 -19.79
N TRP A 557 7.72 7.31 -19.99
CA TRP A 557 8.14 6.09 -19.28
C TRP A 557 8.05 6.24 -17.75
N LEU A 558 8.24 7.47 -17.25
CA LEU A 558 8.09 7.78 -15.83
C LEU A 558 6.63 7.70 -15.38
N ASP A 559 5.68 8.22 -16.16
CA ASP A 559 4.25 8.17 -15.84
C ASP A 559 3.71 6.73 -15.85
N ILE A 560 4.14 5.95 -16.86
CA ILE A 560 3.79 4.53 -16.95
C ILE A 560 4.37 3.78 -15.75
N GLY A 561 5.67 3.97 -15.48
CA GLY A 561 6.37 3.31 -14.37
C GLY A 561 5.80 3.66 -13.00
N THR A 562 5.43 4.93 -12.76
CA THR A 562 4.82 5.37 -11.50
C THR A 562 3.41 4.80 -11.32
N SER A 563 2.58 4.78 -12.36
CA SER A 563 1.23 4.20 -12.29
C SER A 563 1.25 2.69 -11.97
N ILE A 564 2.18 1.94 -12.56
CA ILE A 564 2.40 0.52 -12.26
C ILE A 564 2.95 0.36 -10.83
N SER A 565 3.88 1.21 -10.43
CA SER A 565 4.46 1.17 -9.08
C SER A 565 3.39 1.39 -8.01
N HIS A 566 2.48 2.35 -8.18
CA HIS A 566 1.38 2.59 -7.23
C HIS A 566 0.50 1.34 -7.07
N TYR A 567 0.12 0.70 -8.17
CA TYR A 567 -0.66 -0.53 -8.13
C TYR A 567 0.07 -1.67 -7.39
N VAL A 568 1.36 -1.88 -7.69
CA VAL A 568 2.18 -2.91 -7.03
C VAL A 568 2.39 -2.60 -5.55
N ILE A 569 2.57 -1.35 -5.16
CA ILE A 569 2.71 -0.94 -3.76
C ILE A 569 1.46 -1.32 -2.97
N VAL A 570 0.26 -1.00 -3.47
CA VAL A 570 -0.99 -1.33 -2.78
C VAL A 570 -1.18 -2.85 -2.66
N MET A 571 -0.94 -3.60 -3.73
CA MET A 571 -1.05 -5.07 -3.70
C MET A 571 -0.03 -5.71 -2.76
N SER A 572 1.22 -5.24 -2.77
CA SER A 572 2.26 -5.74 -1.87
C SER A 572 2.02 -5.34 -0.41
N MET A 573 1.36 -4.22 -0.16
CA MET A 573 1.03 -3.77 1.20
C MET A 573 0.20 -4.79 1.98
N ALA A 574 -0.73 -5.50 1.32
CA ALA A 574 -1.52 -6.56 1.95
C ALA A 574 -0.64 -7.74 2.43
N ILE A 575 0.37 -8.12 1.64
CA ILE A 575 1.32 -9.18 2.00
C ILE A 575 2.23 -8.70 3.13
N VAL A 576 2.75 -7.49 3.01
CA VAL A 576 3.60 -6.85 4.02
C VAL A 576 2.86 -6.74 5.35
N LEU A 577 1.55 -6.45 5.34
CA LEU A 577 0.73 -6.40 6.55
C LEU A 577 0.67 -7.74 7.31
N VAL A 578 0.57 -8.88 6.60
CA VAL A 578 0.62 -10.21 7.23
C VAL A 578 1.96 -10.41 7.93
N PHE A 579 3.04 -10.10 7.24
CA PHE A 579 4.40 -10.21 7.77
C PHE A 579 4.60 -9.30 8.99
N LEU A 580 4.17 -8.03 8.89
CA LEU A 580 4.27 -7.06 9.97
C LEU A 580 3.41 -7.46 11.18
N ASN A 581 2.24 -8.07 10.98
CA ASN A 581 1.42 -8.58 12.08
C ASN A 581 2.14 -9.71 12.82
N GLY A 582 2.77 -10.64 12.10
CA GLY A 582 3.59 -11.69 12.72
C GLY A 582 4.80 -11.12 13.47
N LEU A 583 5.46 -10.11 12.91
CA LEU A 583 6.58 -9.42 13.56
C LEU A 583 6.13 -8.63 14.80
N ALA A 584 5.00 -7.94 14.73
CA ALA A 584 4.41 -7.23 15.87
C ALA A 584 4.09 -8.21 17.01
N GLN A 585 3.40 -9.32 16.71
CA GLN A 585 3.10 -10.37 17.69
C GLN A 585 4.36 -10.95 18.32
N LEU A 586 5.42 -11.18 17.53
CA LEU A 586 6.71 -11.63 18.05
C LEU A 586 7.29 -10.60 19.02
N LEU A 587 7.29 -9.33 18.62
CA LEU A 587 7.84 -8.22 19.40
C LEU A 587 6.98 -7.84 20.60
N THR A 588 5.71 -8.21 20.70
CA THR A 588 4.85 -7.85 21.83
C THR A 588 4.66 -9.00 22.81
N THR A 589 4.45 -10.23 22.32
CA THR A 589 4.06 -11.38 23.15
C THR A 589 5.23 -12.19 23.72
N LYS A 590 6.35 -12.30 22.98
CA LYS A 590 7.48 -13.13 23.40
C LYS A 590 8.42 -12.37 24.33
N LYS A 591 8.76 -12.98 25.47
CA LYS A 591 9.82 -12.51 26.36
C LYS A 591 11.02 -13.47 26.29
N LEU A 592 12.21 -12.94 26.03
CA LEU A 592 13.46 -13.67 26.16
C LEU A 592 13.93 -13.57 27.61
N ASN A 593 14.15 -14.70 28.26
CA ASN A 593 14.74 -14.72 29.60
C ASN A 593 16.25 -14.91 29.45
N LEU A 594 17.02 -13.87 29.78
CA LEU A 594 18.47 -13.98 29.93
C LEU A 594 18.74 -14.73 31.25
N TYR A 595 19.29 -15.94 31.13
CA TYR A 595 19.58 -16.88 32.21
C TYR A 595 18.36 -17.53 32.90
N GLY A 596 18.30 -18.86 32.80
CA GLY A 596 17.44 -19.66 33.65
C GLY A 596 17.90 -19.52 35.09
N ARG A 597 17.11 -18.85 35.93
CA ARG A 597 17.22 -19.11 37.37
C ARG A 597 16.95 -20.61 37.55
N PRO A 598 17.86 -21.40 38.14
CA PRO A 598 17.49 -22.73 38.59
C PRO A 598 16.27 -22.54 39.49
N LYS A 599 15.21 -23.31 39.25
CA LYS A 599 14.09 -23.38 40.18
C LYS A 599 14.70 -23.75 41.54
N SER A 600 14.77 -22.79 42.45
CA SER A 600 15.14 -23.06 43.83
C SER A 600 13.95 -23.78 44.47
N HIS A 601 13.83 -25.08 44.21
CA HIS A 601 13.15 -25.97 45.13
C HIS A 601 14.08 -26.12 46.33
N LEU A 602 13.87 -25.30 47.35
CA LEU A 602 14.33 -25.56 48.70
C LEU A 602 13.14 -25.28 49.62
N ILE A 603 12.60 -26.40 50.09
CA ILE A 603 11.59 -26.54 51.15
C ILE A 603 12.23 -26.10 52.48
#